data_AF-W9TAH3-F1
#
_entry.id   AF-W9TAH3-F1
#
_cell.length_a   1.000
_cell.length_b   1.000
_cell.length_c   1.000
_cell.angle_alpha   90.00
_cell.angle_beta   90.00
_cell.angle_gamma   90.00
#
_symmetry.space_group_name_H-M   'P 1'
#
loop_
_entity.id
_entity.type
_entity.pdbx_description
1 polymer ?
#
loop_
_entity_poly.entity_id
_entity_poly.type
_entity_poly.pdbx_seq_one_letter_code
_entity_poly.pdbx_strand_id
1 'polypeptide(L)'
;MELPDLAFKAPGTSSQTKSSHLKTLLSAGHNIACTHALFEDIDRETIQLIYENDYHLIIDETLDMIEVWKEYHPQDITALEAAGMISIADNGEVEWDHIKYPNYRGRDVSVKNKCDAGSLWLYGGNIFIARTPPNVINAAKTTTILTYQFEGSLMAAWLKVNKLNYTYHYPDGLRSEQEIKAIIRDKLHLLPIPKKILELQTGDRGLYTPHTFSYTWFENAKDDELKALGHSLENTKRTKMPKGDFFWTAAIGSDPYKQLKVMANRRWQTDLEGLDSNKHRTFIAWNTRATNEYADRTNCFYAYNVYPNIFILNHYKNLGIEIDTDRYALGHLIQFIFRGSIRKHEDMHLLITSLRMKSLLENWLKN
;
A
#
# COMPACT_ATOMS: atom_id res chain seq x y z
N MET A 1 24.08 3.33 4.86
CA MET A 1 23.00 2.92 5.79
C MET A 1 23.11 3.83 7.00
N GLU A 2 22.00 4.34 7.52
CA GLU A 2 22.00 5.39 8.56
C GLU A 2 22.32 4.89 9.98
N LEU A 3 22.68 3.61 10.16
CA LEU A 3 23.08 3.01 11.45
C LEU A 3 24.23 1.99 11.26
N PRO A 4 25.46 2.45 10.97
CA PRO A 4 26.58 1.56 10.62
C PRO A 4 26.95 0.59 11.75
N ASP A 5 26.79 1.03 13.00
CA ASP A 5 27.16 0.26 14.20
C ASP A 5 26.26 -0.96 14.43
N LEU A 6 25.04 -0.96 13.86
CA LEU A 6 24.13 -2.10 13.93
C LEU A 6 24.40 -3.16 12.85
N ALA A 7 25.29 -2.88 11.89
CA ALA A 7 25.75 -3.85 10.89
C ALA A 7 24.61 -4.63 10.18
N PHE A 8 23.55 -3.92 9.80
CA PHE A 8 22.39 -4.52 9.13
C PHE A 8 22.77 -5.22 7.83
N LYS A 9 22.17 -6.39 7.60
CA LYS A 9 22.28 -7.17 6.36
C LYS A 9 20.94 -7.20 5.64
N ALA A 10 20.98 -7.18 4.31
CA ALA A 10 19.80 -7.31 3.47
C ALA A 10 19.81 -8.64 2.71
N PRO A 11 18.70 -9.41 2.69
CA PRO A 11 18.58 -10.61 1.88
C PRO A 11 18.73 -10.29 0.38
N GLY A 12 19.77 -10.83 -0.24
CA GLY A 12 20.09 -10.67 -1.66
C GLY A 12 19.98 -11.97 -2.46
N THR A 13 19.97 -11.85 -3.80
CA THR A 13 19.77 -12.95 -4.76
C THR A 13 21.07 -13.46 -5.42
N SER A 14 22.25 -13.05 -4.94
CA SER A 14 23.52 -13.29 -5.63
C SER A 14 23.91 -14.77 -5.75
N SER A 15 23.43 -15.63 -4.85
CA SER A 15 23.76 -17.07 -4.84
C SER A 15 22.62 -17.99 -4.36
N GLN A 16 21.52 -17.43 -3.86
CA GLN A 16 20.37 -18.17 -3.35
C GLN A 16 19.10 -17.30 -3.46
N THR A 17 17.92 -17.89 -3.29
CA THR A 17 16.67 -17.12 -3.24
C THR A 17 16.68 -16.18 -2.04
N LYS A 18 15.93 -15.07 -2.10
CA LYS A 18 15.86 -14.10 -0.98
C LYS A 18 15.38 -14.78 0.32
N SER A 19 14.39 -15.67 0.23
CA SER A 19 13.87 -16.42 1.38
C SER A 19 14.92 -17.36 1.99
N SER A 20 15.68 -18.11 1.17
CA SER A 20 16.78 -18.96 1.67
C SER A 20 17.89 -18.13 2.35
N HIS A 21 18.24 -16.99 1.76
CA HIS A 21 19.21 -16.10 2.35
C HIS A 21 18.71 -15.47 3.66
N LEU A 22 17.43 -15.11 3.76
CA LEU A 22 16.82 -14.66 5.02
C LEU A 22 17.02 -15.69 6.13
N LYS A 23 16.67 -16.95 5.87
CA LYS A 23 16.84 -18.04 6.87
C LYS A 23 18.30 -18.20 7.31
N THR A 24 19.24 -18.08 6.38
CA THR A 24 20.68 -18.08 6.70
C THR A 24 21.04 -16.93 7.64
N LEU A 25 20.52 -15.73 7.39
CA LEU A 25 20.79 -14.55 8.22
C LEU A 25 20.14 -14.67 9.61
N LEU A 26 18.90 -15.18 9.67
CA LEU A 26 18.18 -15.42 10.92
C LEU A 26 18.91 -16.45 11.79
N SER A 27 19.31 -17.58 11.21
CA SER A 27 20.05 -18.64 11.90
C SER A 27 21.42 -18.17 12.43
N ALA A 28 22.03 -17.16 11.79
CA ALA A 28 23.27 -16.55 12.22
C ALA A 28 23.10 -15.39 13.22
N GLY A 29 21.86 -15.04 13.60
CA GLY A 29 21.57 -13.96 14.55
C GLY A 29 21.95 -12.56 14.05
N HIS A 30 21.95 -12.32 12.73
CA HIS A 30 22.27 -11.01 12.17
C HIS A 30 21.14 -10.00 12.33
N ASN A 31 21.47 -8.71 12.46
CA ASN A 31 20.50 -7.64 12.27
C ASN A 31 20.09 -7.59 10.79
N ILE A 32 18.78 -7.67 10.51
CA ILE A 32 18.26 -7.82 9.15
C ILE A 32 17.38 -6.63 8.77
N ALA A 33 17.66 -6.03 7.63
CA ALA A 33 16.80 -5.04 6.98
C ALA A 33 16.24 -5.64 5.70
N CYS A 34 14.91 -5.74 5.58
CA CYS A 34 14.27 -6.36 4.43
C CYS A 34 13.02 -5.60 3.98
N THR A 35 12.55 -5.92 2.77
CA THR A 35 11.32 -5.36 2.21
C THR A 35 10.09 -6.06 2.75
N HIS A 36 8.95 -5.37 2.74
CA HIS A 36 7.66 -5.90 3.16
C HIS A 36 7.26 -7.18 2.40
N ALA A 37 7.59 -7.30 1.11
CA ALA A 37 7.31 -8.51 0.31
C ALA A 37 7.92 -9.80 0.87
N LEU A 38 8.98 -9.70 1.69
CA LEU A 38 9.59 -10.87 2.30
C LEU A 38 8.72 -11.47 3.42
N PHE A 39 7.74 -10.72 3.93
CA PHE A 39 6.74 -11.23 4.88
C PHE A 39 5.75 -12.20 4.22
N GLU A 40 5.52 -12.08 2.91
CA GLU A 40 4.58 -12.93 2.16
C GLU A 40 5.06 -14.39 2.04
N ASP A 41 6.38 -14.60 2.17
CA ASP A 41 7.08 -15.88 2.05
C ASP A 41 7.46 -16.50 3.40
N ILE A 42 6.93 -15.98 4.52
CA ILE A 42 7.24 -16.50 5.85
C ILE A 42 6.60 -17.87 6.05
N ASP A 43 7.45 -18.88 6.22
CA ASP A 43 7.06 -20.25 6.50
C ASP A 43 7.35 -20.65 7.95
N ARG A 44 7.00 -21.89 8.30
CA ARG A 44 7.17 -22.42 9.66
C ARG A 44 8.63 -22.38 10.14
N GLU A 45 9.59 -22.66 9.25
CA GLU A 45 11.02 -22.60 9.57
C GLU A 45 11.46 -21.17 9.90
N THR A 46 11.00 -20.20 9.10
CA THR A 46 11.29 -18.78 9.34
C THR A 46 10.75 -18.32 10.69
N ILE A 47 9.52 -18.70 11.04
CA ILE A 47 8.90 -18.40 12.34
C ILE A 47 9.73 -19.02 13.49
N GLN A 48 10.16 -20.27 13.34
CA GLN A 48 10.98 -20.95 14.35
C GLN A 48 12.32 -20.22 14.57
N LEU A 49 13.00 -19.84 13.48
CA LEU A 49 14.28 -19.12 13.56
C LEU A 49 14.16 -17.75 14.24
N ILE A 50 13.06 -17.02 13.98
CA ILE A 50 12.77 -15.74 14.65
C ILE A 50 12.64 -15.95 16.17
N TYR A 51 11.88 -16.97 16.57
CA TYR A 51 11.64 -17.29 17.97
C TYR A 51 12.90 -17.76 18.70
N GLU A 52 13.65 -18.71 18.12
CA GLU A 52 14.86 -19.29 18.74
C GLU A 52 15.99 -18.29 18.93
N ASN A 53 16.04 -17.25 18.09
CA ASN A 53 17.08 -16.21 18.13
C ASN A 53 16.62 -14.91 18.78
N ASP A 54 15.46 -14.90 19.47
CA ASP A 54 14.99 -13.75 20.25
C ASP A 54 14.86 -12.44 19.45
N TYR A 55 14.49 -12.54 18.17
CA TYR A 55 14.43 -11.38 17.28
C TYR A 55 13.40 -10.33 17.74
N HIS A 56 13.78 -9.06 17.62
CA HIS A 56 12.88 -7.92 17.74
C HIS A 56 12.44 -7.47 16.35
N LEU A 57 11.14 -7.47 16.09
CA LEU A 57 10.56 -7.05 14.82
C LEU A 57 10.23 -5.55 14.85
N ILE A 58 10.74 -4.81 13.87
CA ILE A 58 10.42 -3.40 13.65
C ILE A 58 9.79 -3.27 12.26
N ILE A 59 8.58 -2.73 12.21
CA ILE A 59 7.82 -2.48 10.98
C ILE A 59 7.75 -0.97 10.76
N ASP A 60 8.30 -0.50 9.65
CA ASP A 60 8.16 0.89 9.20
C ASP A 60 6.83 1.06 8.45
N GLU A 61 5.97 1.96 8.90
CA GLU A 61 4.58 2.12 8.49
C GLU A 61 3.68 0.92 8.83
N THR A 62 3.15 0.18 7.85
CA THR A 62 2.21 -0.94 8.07
C THR A 62 2.36 -1.98 6.98
N LEU A 63 2.09 -3.25 7.29
CA LEU A 63 2.05 -4.35 6.32
C LEU A 63 0.62 -4.60 5.84
N ASP A 64 0.48 -5.02 4.58
CA ASP A 64 -0.78 -5.53 4.04
C ASP A 64 -0.94 -6.99 4.46
N MET A 65 -1.49 -7.20 5.66
CA MET A 65 -1.57 -8.53 6.27
C MET A 65 -2.65 -9.43 5.65
N ILE A 66 -3.55 -8.87 4.85
CA ILE A 66 -4.58 -9.58 4.09
C ILE A 66 -4.58 -9.04 2.67
N GLU A 67 -4.44 -9.94 1.71
CA GLU A 67 -4.31 -9.59 0.30
C GLU A 67 -5.15 -10.48 -0.60
N VAL A 68 -5.63 -9.91 -1.70
CA VAL A 68 -6.23 -10.69 -2.79
C VAL A 68 -5.09 -11.33 -3.56
N TRP A 69 -5.10 -12.64 -3.70
CA TRP A 69 -4.05 -13.36 -4.40
C TRP A 69 -4.30 -13.33 -5.92
N LYS A 70 -3.92 -12.23 -6.55
CA LYS A 70 -4.22 -11.91 -7.96
C LYS A 70 -3.58 -12.83 -8.99
N GLU A 71 -2.58 -13.61 -8.59
CA GLU A 71 -1.86 -14.54 -9.48
C GLU A 71 -2.71 -15.75 -9.87
N TYR A 72 -3.75 -16.07 -9.08
CA TYR A 72 -4.67 -17.15 -9.36
C TYR A 72 -5.93 -16.64 -10.05
N HIS A 73 -6.17 -17.12 -11.27
CA HIS A 73 -7.38 -16.78 -11.99
C HIS A 73 -8.59 -17.52 -11.38
N PRO A 74 -9.79 -16.91 -11.31
CA PRO A 74 -11.00 -17.55 -10.78
C PRO A 74 -11.30 -18.93 -11.36
N GLN A 75 -11.04 -19.13 -12.66
CA GLN A 75 -11.26 -20.44 -13.32
C GLN A 75 -10.28 -21.52 -12.84
N ASP A 76 -9.04 -21.15 -12.52
CA ASP A 76 -8.06 -22.11 -11.99
C ASP A 76 -8.47 -22.57 -10.59
N ILE A 77 -9.04 -21.67 -9.78
CA ILE A 77 -9.58 -21.99 -8.46
C ILE A 77 -10.73 -23.01 -8.57
N THR A 78 -11.69 -22.77 -9.47
CA THR A 78 -12.78 -23.72 -9.74
C THR A 78 -12.26 -25.07 -10.23
N ALA A 79 -11.19 -25.08 -11.03
CA ALA A 79 -10.56 -26.32 -11.49
C ALA A 79 -9.90 -27.11 -10.34
N LEU A 80 -9.23 -26.43 -9.39
CA LEU A 80 -8.64 -27.06 -8.21
C LEU A 80 -9.70 -27.73 -7.33
N GLU A 81 -10.82 -27.04 -7.09
CA GLU A 81 -11.95 -27.58 -6.33
C GLU A 81 -12.59 -28.78 -7.04
N ALA A 82 -12.87 -28.66 -8.35
CA ALA A 82 -13.44 -29.74 -9.15
C ALA A 82 -12.52 -30.97 -9.25
N ALA A 83 -11.20 -30.76 -9.26
CA ALA A 83 -10.21 -31.82 -9.20
C ALA A 83 -10.07 -32.46 -7.80
N GLY A 84 -10.77 -31.91 -6.79
CA GLY A 84 -10.69 -32.32 -5.39
C GLY A 84 -9.29 -32.13 -4.80
N MET A 85 -8.56 -31.11 -5.27
CA MET A 85 -7.24 -30.76 -4.73
C MET A 85 -7.36 -29.90 -3.47
N ILE A 86 -8.44 -29.12 -3.39
CA ILE A 86 -8.77 -28.27 -2.25
C ILE A 86 -10.19 -28.53 -1.77
N SER A 87 -10.42 -28.31 -0.48
CA SER A 87 -11.72 -28.21 0.16
C SER A 87 -11.84 -26.87 0.88
N ILE A 88 -13.08 -26.41 1.12
CA ILE A 88 -13.35 -25.14 1.76
C ILE A 88 -14.12 -25.41 3.05
N ALA A 89 -13.54 -25.03 4.19
CA ALA A 89 -14.17 -25.13 5.49
C ALA A 89 -15.31 -24.10 5.65
N ASP A 90 -16.17 -24.29 6.65
CA ASP A 90 -17.35 -23.42 6.89
C ASP A 90 -16.99 -21.94 7.09
N ASN A 91 -15.80 -21.65 7.60
CA ASN A 91 -15.27 -20.29 7.81
C ASN A 91 -14.62 -19.70 6.54
N GLY A 92 -14.64 -20.44 5.42
CA GLY A 92 -14.02 -20.09 4.14
C GLY A 92 -12.53 -20.41 4.03
N GLU A 93 -11.92 -21.06 5.03
CA GLU A 93 -10.51 -21.48 4.97
C GLU A 93 -10.33 -22.57 3.93
N VAL A 94 -9.25 -22.49 3.16
CA VAL A 94 -8.93 -23.45 2.09
C VAL A 94 -7.98 -24.50 2.64
N GLU A 95 -8.37 -25.75 2.54
CA GLU A 95 -7.59 -26.90 2.94
C GLU A 95 -7.09 -27.65 1.71
N TRP A 96 -5.86 -28.16 1.78
CA TRP A 96 -5.30 -29.01 0.72
C TRP A 96 -5.57 -30.48 1.02
N ASP A 97 -6.00 -31.24 0.01
CA ASP A 97 -6.21 -32.68 0.15
C ASP A 97 -4.87 -33.44 0.10
N HIS A 98 -4.26 -33.60 1.26
CA HIS A 98 -3.03 -34.40 1.43
C HIS A 98 -3.26 -35.91 1.29
N ILE A 99 -4.50 -36.40 1.35
CA ILE A 99 -4.79 -37.82 1.16
C ILE A 99 -4.72 -38.16 -0.32
N LYS A 100 -5.36 -37.34 -1.16
CA LYS A 100 -5.37 -37.52 -2.62
C LYS A 100 -4.10 -37.03 -3.28
N TYR A 101 -3.47 -35.96 -2.75
CA TYR A 101 -2.28 -35.33 -3.33
C TYR A 101 -1.14 -35.11 -2.31
N PRO A 102 -0.62 -36.17 -1.64
CA PRO A 102 0.39 -36.04 -0.58
C PRO A 102 1.74 -35.48 -1.05
N ASN A 103 2.15 -35.81 -2.28
CA ASN A 103 3.48 -35.48 -2.83
C ASN A 103 3.41 -34.51 -4.01
N TYR A 104 2.40 -33.63 -4.04
CA TYR A 104 2.22 -32.68 -5.13
C TYR A 104 3.42 -31.71 -5.26
N ARG A 105 3.99 -31.64 -6.47
CA ARG A 105 5.11 -30.74 -6.83
C ARG A 105 4.83 -29.96 -8.12
N GLY A 106 3.55 -29.88 -8.51
CA GLY A 106 3.11 -29.22 -9.73
C GLY A 106 3.02 -27.70 -9.61
N ARG A 107 2.30 -27.09 -10.55
CA ARG A 107 2.13 -25.62 -10.66
C ARG A 107 1.56 -25.01 -9.37
N ASP A 108 0.67 -25.73 -8.68
CA ASP A 108 -0.09 -25.22 -7.52
C ASP A 108 0.55 -25.49 -6.16
N VAL A 109 1.86 -25.73 -6.14
CA VAL A 109 2.60 -25.95 -4.89
C VAL A 109 2.47 -24.75 -3.95
N SER A 110 2.33 -23.54 -4.49
CA SER A 110 2.09 -22.33 -3.72
C SER A 110 0.75 -22.39 -2.97
N VAL A 111 -0.32 -22.90 -3.60
CA VAL A 111 -1.64 -23.06 -2.96
C VAL A 111 -1.52 -24.05 -1.81
N LYS A 112 -0.93 -25.22 -2.07
CA LYS A 112 -0.64 -26.22 -1.03
C LYS A 112 0.11 -25.59 0.15
N ASN A 113 1.20 -24.85 -0.13
CA ASN A 113 2.01 -24.23 0.91
C ASN A 113 1.23 -23.20 1.73
N LYS A 114 0.34 -22.41 1.10
CA LYS A 114 -0.50 -21.46 1.83
C LYS A 114 -1.58 -22.15 2.66
N CYS A 115 -2.18 -23.25 2.18
CA CYS A 115 -3.07 -24.08 2.98
C CYS A 115 -2.34 -24.69 4.18
N ASP A 116 -1.14 -25.23 3.97
CA ASP A 116 -0.30 -25.82 5.04
C ASP A 116 0.08 -24.81 6.12
N ALA A 117 0.19 -23.53 5.74
CA ALA A 117 0.45 -22.43 6.66
C ALA A 117 -0.83 -21.89 7.35
N GLY A 118 -2.02 -22.39 7.01
CA GLY A 118 -3.30 -21.85 7.50
C GLY A 118 -3.50 -20.39 7.07
N SER A 119 -3.08 -20.08 5.83
CA SER A 119 -2.94 -18.70 5.33
C SER A 119 -3.82 -18.38 4.12
N LEU A 120 -4.75 -19.27 3.75
CA LEU A 120 -5.55 -19.15 2.53
C LEU A 120 -7.06 -19.26 2.79
N TRP A 121 -7.84 -18.33 2.24
CA TRP A 121 -9.30 -18.31 2.28
C TRP A 121 -9.90 -18.16 0.89
N LEU A 122 -11.09 -18.71 0.69
CA LEU A 122 -11.91 -18.49 -0.49
C LEU A 122 -13.01 -17.47 -0.17
N TYR A 123 -13.06 -16.40 -0.94
CA TYR A 123 -14.10 -15.38 -0.88
C TYR A 123 -14.93 -15.38 -2.16
N GLY A 124 -16.26 -15.25 -2.02
CA GLY A 124 -17.18 -15.14 -3.16
C GLY A 124 -17.20 -16.36 -4.08
N GLY A 125 -16.69 -17.52 -3.63
CA GLY A 125 -16.63 -18.77 -4.39
C GLY A 125 -15.50 -18.87 -5.41
N ASN A 126 -14.73 -17.81 -5.67
CA ASN A 126 -13.71 -17.84 -6.72
C ASN A 126 -12.58 -16.80 -6.57
N ILE A 127 -12.40 -16.23 -5.37
CA ILE A 127 -11.32 -15.28 -5.08
C ILE A 127 -10.51 -15.80 -3.91
N PHE A 128 -9.23 -16.07 -4.13
CA PHE A 128 -8.32 -16.38 -3.04
C PHE A 128 -7.91 -15.11 -2.29
N ILE A 129 -7.99 -15.21 -0.97
CA ILE A 129 -7.51 -14.21 -0.02
C ILE A 129 -6.41 -14.86 0.82
N ALA A 130 -5.20 -14.33 0.69
CA ALA A 130 -4.08 -14.71 1.54
C ALA A 130 -4.13 -13.89 2.84
N ARG A 131 -3.92 -14.54 3.99
CA ARG A 131 -3.74 -13.85 5.27
C ARG A 131 -2.41 -14.24 5.87
N THR A 132 -1.67 -13.26 6.33
CA THR A 132 -0.46 -13.50 7.11
C THR A 132 -0.86 -14.16 8.44
N PRO A 133 -0.25 -15.30 8.84
CA PRO A 133 -0.54 -15.94 10.12
C PRO A 133 -0.10 -15.06 11.31
N PRO A 134 -0.87 -14.97 12.41
CA PRO A 134 -0.51 -14.15 13.57
C PRO A 134 0.79 -14.59 14.26
N ASN A 135 1.18 -15.85 14.07
CA ASN A 135 2.40 -16.41 14.64
C ASN A 135 3.66 -15.68 14.21
N VAL A 136 3.66 -14.97 13.08
CA VAL A 136 4.82 -14.16 12.68
C VAL A 136 5.11 -13.03 13.68
N ILE A 137 4.06 -12.39 14.22
CA ILE A 137 4.21 -11.33 15.22
C ILE A 137 4.52 -11.94 16.57
N ASN A 138 3.86 -13.05 16.91
CA ASN A 138 4.02 -13.70 18.22
C ASN A 138 5.38 -14.41 18.37
N ALA A 139 6.05 -14.77 17.28
CA ALA A 139 7.38 -15.37 17.31
C ALA A 139 8.47 -14.37 17.69
N ALA A 140 8.29 -13.08 17.36
CA ALA A 140 9.24 -12.06 17.75
C ALA A 140 9.12 -11.75 19.24
N LYS A 141 10.27 -11.52 19.89
CA LYS A 141 10.34 -11.15 21.32
C LYS A 141 9.61 -9.85 21.62
N THR A 142 9.75 -8.87 20.73
CA THR A 142 8.87 -7.70 20.68
C THR A 142 8.58 -7.33 19.23
N THR A 143 7.42 -6.72 19.00
CA THR A 143 7.07 -6.13 17.70
C THR A 143 6.76 -4.65 17.89
N THR A 144 7.45 -3.79 17.14
CA THR A 144 7.27 -2.34 17.13
C THR A 144 6.82 -1.88 15.75
N ILE A 145 5.74 -1.11 15.69
CA ILE A 145 5.20 -0.56 14.43
C ILE A 145 5.40 0.96 14.48
N LEU A 146 6.23 1.48 13.59
CA LEU A 146 6.56 2.90 13.47
C LEU A 146 5.63 3.54 12.45
N THR A 147 4.51 4.11 12.89
CA THR A 147 3.49 4.59 11.96
C THR A 147 2.66 5.74 12.53
N TYR A 148 1.94 6.41 11.64
CA TYR A 148 0.99 7.47 11.97
C TYR A 148 -0.40 7.07 11.49
N GLN A 149 -1.44 7.41 12.26
CA GLN A 149 -2.84 7.03 11.98
C GLN A 149 -3.07 5.51 11.91
N PHE A 150 -2.41 4.74 12.79
CA PHE A 150 -2.42 3.27 12.75
C PHE A 150 -3.81 2.64 12.67
N GLU A 151 -4.78 3.13 13.46
CA GLU A 151 -6.16 2.63 13.49
C GLU A 151 -6.90 2.72 12.15
N GLY A 152 -6.45 3.56 11.21
CA GLY A 152 -6.99 3.62 9.85
C GLY A 152 -6.40 2.58 8.90
N SER A 153 -5.40 1.81 9.34
CA SER A 153 -4.70 0.84 8.50
C SER A 153 -5.39 -0.52 8.48
N LEU A 154 -5.17 -1.28 7.39
CA LEU A 154 -5.61 -2.67 7.31
C LEU A 154 -4.88 -3.56 8.32
N MET A 155 -3.66 -3.21 8.73
CA MET A 155 -2.92 -3.95 9.75
C MET A 155 -3.60 -3.85 11.13
N ALA A 156 -4.11 -2.68 11.52
CA ALA A 156 -4.87 -2.53 12.77
C ALA A 156 -6.15 -3.39 12.76
N ALA A 157 -6.84 -3.47 11.62
CA ALA A 157 -7.98 -4.37 11.46
C ALA A 157 -7.57 -5.85 11.56
N TRP A 158 -6.45 -6.24 10.95
CA TRP A 158 -5.91 -7.59 11.08
C TRP A 158 -5.53 -7.94 12.53
N LEU A 159 -4.97 -7.01 13.32
CA LEU A 159 -4.72 -7.25 14.75
C LEU A 159 -6.02 -7.52 15.51
N LYS A 160 -7.09 -6.78 15.21
CA LYS A 160 -8.43 -6.99 15.80
C LYS A 160 -9.00 -8.37 15.45
N VAL A 161 -8.90 -8.78 14.17
CA VAL A 161 -9.30 -10.13 13.72
C VAL A 161 -8.57 -11.21 14.53
N ASN A 162 -7.27 -11.03 14.76
CA ASN A 162 -6.43 -12.00 15.46
C ASN A 162 -6.40 -11.82 16.99
N LYS A 163 -7.19 -10.89 17.54
CA LYS A 163 -7.25 -10.58 18.98
C LYS A 163 -5.87 -10.24 19.58
N LEU A 164 -5.02 -9.59 18.78
CA LEU A 164 -3.71 -9.12 19.20
C LEU A 164 -3.81 -7.70 19.75
N ASN A 165 -3.43 -7.53 21.02
CA ASN A 165 -3.43 -6.23 21.68
C ASN A 165 -2.16 -5.45 21.35
N TYR A 166 -2.28 -4.14 21.30
CA TYR A 166 -1.15 -3.23 21.13
C TYR A 166 -1.38 -1.96 21.96
N THR A 167 -0.30 -1.24 22.23
CA THR A 167 -0.35 0.03 22.95
C THR A 167 0.42 1.09 22.17
N TYR A 168 -0.02 2.34 22.31
CA TYR A 168 0.72 3.46 21.75
C TYR A 168 1.90 3.80 22.64
N HIS A 169 3.07 3.90 22.02
CA HIS A 169 4.26 4.43 22.66
C HIS A 169 4.68 5.70 21.95
N TYR A 170 4.75 6.81 22.68
CA TYR A 170 5.22 8.10 22.20
C TYR A 170 6.59 8.36 22.81
N PRO A 171 7.68 8.25 22.05
CA PRO A 171 9.03 8.50 22.56
C PRO A 171 9.19 9.93 23.10
N ASP A 172 9.89 10.05 24.23
CA ASP A 172 10.24 11.35 24.81
C ASP A 172 11.14 12.17 23.87
N GLY A 173 11.00 13.49 23.92
CA GLY A 173 11.82 14.42 23.14
C GLY A 173 11.40 14.59 21.67
N LEU A 174 10.36 13.89 21.21
CA LEU A 174 9.76 14.14 19.90
C LEU A 174 8.75 15.30 19.97
N ARG A 175 8.56 15.97 18.81
CA ARG A 175 7.52 17.00 18.67
C ARG A 175 6.14 16.39 18.81
N SER A 176 5.23 17.15 19.43
CA SER A 176 3.83 16.75 19.51
C SER A 176 3.17 16.74 18.13
N GLU A 177 2.09 15.97 17.99
CA GLU A 177 1.28 15.99 16.76
C GLU A 177 0.76 17.40 16.44
N GLN A 178 0.37 18.17 17.46
CA GLN A 178 -0.14 19.53 17.29
C GLN A 178 0.93 20.46 16.72
N GLU A 179 2.18 20.35 17.19
CA GLU A 179 3.30 21.13 16.68
C GLU A 179 3.60 20.78 15.22
N ILE A 180 3.64 19.48 14.89
CA ILE A 180 3.83 19.02 13.51
C ILE A 180 2.71 19.52 12.59
N LYS A 181 1.44 19.43 13.01
CA LYS A 181 0.31 19.96 12.26
C LYS A 181 0.40 21.47 12.06
N ALA A 182 0.85 22.22 13.07
CA ALA A 182 1.04 23.67 12.96
C ALA A 182 2.11 24.01 11.90
N ILE A 183 3.24 23.29 11.90
CA ILE A 183 4.29 23.44 10.87
C ILE A 183 3.72 23.14 9.47
N ILE A 184 2.99 22.02 9.33
CA ILE A 184 2.43 21.64 8.04
C ILE A 184 1.39 22.66 7.57
N ARG A 185 0.55 23.19 8.46
CA ARG A 185 -0.45 24.21 8.13
C ARG A 185 0.18 25.49 7.58
N ASP A 186 1.35 25.88 8.09
CA ASP A 186 2.11 27.03 7.58
C ASP A 186 2.77 26.75 6.23
N LYS A 187 3.32 25.53 6.05
CA LYS A 187 4.15 25.17 4.89
C LYS A 187 3.40 24.53 3.72
N LEU A 188 2.20 24.01 3.94
CA LEU A 188 1.43 23.30 2.91
C LEU A 188 0.41 24.21 2.24
N HIS A 189 0.75 24.65 1.02
CA HIS A 189 -0.06 25.53 0.20
C HIS A 189 -1.04 24.72 -0.66
N LEU A 190 -2.27 24.53 -0.16
CA LEU A 190 -3.33 23.83 -0.90
C LEU A 190 -3.88 24.68 -2.05
N LEU A 191 -3.71 24.20 -3.28
CA LEU A 191 -4.22 24.87 -4.47
C LEU A 191 -5.74 24.65 -4.63
N PRO A 192 -6.49 25.62 -5.20
CA PRO A 192 -7.88 25.42 -5.55
C PRO A 192 -8.01 24.38 -6.67
N ILE A 193 -9.09 23.58 -6.61
CA ILE A 193 -9.36 22.58 -7.65
C ILE A 193 -9.81 23.33 -8.92
N PRO A 194 -9.15 23.13 -10.08
CA PRO A 194 -9.57 23.75 -11.33
C PRO A 194 -11.02 23.38 -11.69
N LYS A 195 -11.77 24.33 -12.27
CA LYS A 195 -13.17 24.13 -12.67
C LYS A 195 -13.38 22.86 -13.50
N LYS A 196 -12.53 22.60 -14.49
CA LYS A 196 -12.59 21.39 -15.32
C LYS A 196 -12.44 20.10 -14.53
N ILE A 197 -11.65 20.10 -13.45
CA ILE A 197 -11.49 18.93 -12.56
C ILE A 197 -12.72 18.76 -11.66
N LEU A 198 -13.41 19.84 -11.30
CA LEU A 198 -14.71 19.76 -10.61
C LEU A 198 -15.81 19.25 -11.55
N GLU A 199 -15.80 19.66 -12.82
CA GLU A 199 -16.74 19.18 -13.84
C GLU A 199 -16.60 17.65 -14.05
N LEU A 200 -15.39 17.09 -14.01
CA LEU A 200 -15.16 15.63 -14.06
C LEU A 200 -15.76 14.86 -12.86
N GLN A 201 -16.06 15.57 -11.77
CA GLN A 201 -16.65 15.02 -10.56
C GLN A 201 -18.17 15.28 -10.51
N THR A 202 -18.77 15.62 -11.64
CA THR A 202 -20.20 15.89 -11.77
C THR A 202 -20.76 14.98 -12.86
N GLY A 203 -21.72 14.12 -12.51
CA GLY A 203 -22.37 13.23 -13.47
C GLY A 203 -23.39 13.95 -14.34
N ASP A 204 -23.97 13.24 -15.31
CA ASP A 204 -24.90 13.79 -16.32
C ASP A 204 -26.11 14.54 -15.74
N ARG A 205 -26.50 14.22 -14.49
CA ARG A 205 -27.61 14.86 -13.77
C ARG A 205 -27.20 16.07 -12.94
N GLY A 206 -25.96 16.55 -13.08
CA GLY A 206 -25.41 17.63 -12.26
C GLY A 206 -25.07 17.23 -10.81
N LEU A 207 -25.09 15.93 -10.50
CA LEU A 207 -24.83 15.42 -9.15
C LEU A 207 -23.35 15.08 -8.97
N TYR A 208 -22.83 15.33 -7.77
CA TYR A 208 -21.46 14.98 -7.40
C TYR A 208 -21.22 13.47 -7.49
N THR A 209 -20.11 13.07 -8.13
CA THR A 209 -19.67 11.68 -8.28
C THR A 209 -18.49 11.39 -7.36
N PRO A 210 -18.72 10.87 -6.14
CA PRO A 210 -17.69 10.76 -5.11
C PRO A 210 -16.56 9.79 -5.44
N HIS A 211 -16.75 8.93 -6.44
CA HIS A 211 -15.78 7.91 -6.86
C HIS A 211 -14.92 8.32 -8.07
N THR A 212 -15.07 9.54 -8.59
CA THR A 212 -14.16 10.06 -9.62
C THR A 212 -12.71 10.04 -9.12
N PHE A 213 -11.77 9.75 -10.02
CA PHE A 213 -10.33 9.52 -9.73
C PHE A 213 -10.02 8.29 -8.89
N SER A 214 -10.99 7.39 -8.66
CA SER A 214 -10.73 6.05 -8.09
C SER A 214 -10.05 5.14 -9.10
N TYR A 215 -9.65 3.93 -8.66
CA TYR A 215 -9.08 2.92 -9.56
C TYR A 215 -10.00 2.64 -10.76
N THR A 216 -11.27 2.29 -10.47
CA THR A 216 -12.27 1.97 -11.48
C THR A 216 -12.60 3.16 -12.37
N TRP A 217 -12.54 4.39 -11.84
CA TRP A 217 -12.69 5.57 -12.69
C TRP A 217 -11.55 5.65 -13.72
N PHE A 218 -10.29 5.52 -13.30
CA PHE A 218 -9.16 5.57 -14.24
C PHE A 218 -9.20 4.45 -15.27
N GLU A 219 -9.61 3.23 -14.87
CA GLU A 219 -9.78 2.09 -15.76
C GLU A 219 -10.78 2.36 -16.89
N ASN A 220 -11.89 3.03 -16.56
CA ASN A 220 -13.03 3.24 -17.46
C ASN A 220 -13.13 4.67 -18.04
N ALA A 221 -12.24 5.58 -17.64
CA ALA A 221 -12.26 6.97 -18.06
C ALA A 221 -12.06 7.07 -19.58
N LYS A 222 -12.83 7.97 -20.19
CA LYS A 222 -12.73 8.27 -21.62
C LYS A 222 -11.51 9.15 -21.89
N ASP A 223 -11.02 9.08 -23.13
CA ASP A 223 -9.88 9.87 -23.60
C ASP A 223 -10.03 11.39 -23.34
N ASP A 224 -11.22 11.93 -23.53
CA ASP A 224 -11.51 13.35 -23.33
C ASP A 224 -11.47 13.75 -21.85
N GLU A 225 -11.95 12.88 -20.96
CA GLU A 225 -11.84 13.05 -19.50
C GLU A 225 -10.37 13.05 -19.05
N LEU A 226 -9.58 12.09 -19.54
CA LEU A 226 -8.15 11.97 -19.26
C LEU A 226 -7.35 13.18 -19.79
N LYS A 227 -7.67 13.63 -21.02
CA LYS A 227 -7.08 14.85 -21.60
C LYS A 227 -7.49 16.09 -20.82
N ALA A 228 -8.74 16.19 -20.37
CA ALA A 228 -9.20 17.30 -19.54
C ALA A 228 -8.46 17.36 -18.19
N LEU A 229 -8.23 16.20 -17.56
CA LEU A 229 -7.42 16.08 -16.35
C LEU A 229 -5.97 16.53 -16.62
N GLY A 230 -5.31 15.93 -17.62
CA GLY A 230 -3.91 16.24 -17.97
C GLY A 230 -3.69 17.71 -18.31
N HIS A 231 -4.54 18.30 -19.15
CA HIS A 231 -4.49 19.74 -19.47
C HIS A 231 -4.70 20.63 -18.24
N SER A 232 -5.57 20.22 -17.32
CA SER A 232 -5.82 20.98 -16.08
C SER A 232 -4.61 20.95 -15.15
N LEU A 233 -3.94 19.79 -15.03
CA LEU A 233 -2.72 19.69 -14.23
C LEU A 233 -1.57 20.52 -14.85
N GLU A 234 -1.35 20.42 -16.16
CA GLU A 234 -0.32 21.21 -16.86
C GLU A 234 -0.58 22.72 -16.76
N ASN A 235 -1.84 23.14 -16.93
CA ASN A 235 -2.19 24.54 -16.76
C ASN A 235 -1.97 25.02 -15.32
N THR A 236 -2.31 24.20 -14.32
CA THR A 236 -2.06 24.52 -12.91
C THR A 236 -0.57 24.65 -12.64
N LYS A 237 0.23 23.70 -13.12
CA LYS A 237 1.70 23.75 -13.01
C LYS A 237 2.26 25.06 -13.56
N ARG A 238 1.82 25.47 -14.76
CA ARG A 238 2.31 26.68 -15.43
C ARG A 238 1.85 27.98 -14.76
N THR A 239 0.63 28.01 -14.22
CA THR A 239 -0.03 29.27 -13.83
C THR A 239 -0.21 29.48 -12.33
N LYS A 240 -0.08 28.43 -11.52
CA LYS A 240 -0.36 28.45 -10.08
C LYS A 240 0.76 27.91 -9.21
N MET A 241 1.62 27.03 -9.72
CA MET A 241 2.75 26.50 -8.96
C MET A 241 4.01 27.36 -9.17
N PRO A 242 4.81 27.59 -8.12
CA PRO A 242 6.12 28.21 -8.27
C PRO A 242 7.07 27.35 -9.10
N LYS A 243 8.16 27.98 -9.58
CA LYS A 243 9.26 27.27 -10.21
C LYS A 243 9.88 26.28 -9.21
N GLY A 244 9.90 25.01 -9.56
CA GLY A 244 10.44 23.95 -8.75
C GLY A 244 10.06 22.59 -9.31
N ASP A 245 10.74 21.54 -8.86
CA ASP A 245 10.44 20.19 -9.28
C ASP A 245 9.17 19.67 -8.60
N PHE A 246 8.52 18.74 -9.27
CA PHE A 246 7.24 18.20 -8.82
C PHE A 246 7.26 16.68 -8.82
N PHE A 247 6.40 16.12 -7.98
CA PHE A 247 6.05 14.72 -8.02
C PHE A 247 4.53 14.57 -8.04
N TRP A 248 4.05 13.43 -8.49
CA TRP A 248 2.63 13.19 -8.60
C TRP A 248 2.26 11.71 -8.51
N THR A 249 0.99 11.46 -8.21
CA THR A 249 0.41 10.12 -8.24
C THR A 249 -0.97 10.12 -8.86
N ALA A 250 -1.36 8.94 -9.35
CA ALA A 250 -2.70 8.58 -9.79
C ALA A 250 -2.95 7.09 -9.45
N ALA A 251 -4.05 6.52 -9.93
CA ALA A 251 -4.30 5.09 -9.80
C ALA A 251 -3.19 4.26 -10.46
N ILE A 252 -2.83 3.14 -9.82
CA ILE A 252 -1.82 2.19 -10.30
C ILE A 252 -2.48 0.86 -10.65
N GLY A 253 -2.10 0.25 -11.77
CA GLY A 253 -2.66 -1.00 -12.28
C GLY A 253 -2.46 -1.13 -13.78
N SER A 254 -2.57 -2.33 -14.35
CA SER A 254 -2.37 -2.57 -15.79
C SER A 254 -3.18 -1.60 -16.65
N ASP A 255 -4.47 -1.47 -16.35
CA ASP A 255 -5.40 -0.69 -17.16
C ASP A 255 -5.35 0.81 -16.81
N PRO A 256 -5.35 1.23 -15.52
CA PRO A 256 -5.06 2.62 -15.17
C PRO A 256 -3.76 3.14 -15.79
N TYR A 257 -2.68 2.33 -15.81
CA TYR A 257 -1.41 2.76 -16.38
C TYR A 257 -1.46 2.96 -17.91
N LYS A 258 -2.20 2.11 -18.64
CA LYS A 258 -2.46 2.35 -20.08
C LYS A 258 -3.17 3.70 -20.28
N GLN A 259 -4.14 4.00 -19.43
CA GLN A 259 -4.95 5.22 -19.49
C GLN A 259 -4.13 6.47 -19.15
N LEU A 260 -3.19 6.38 -18.21
CA LEU A 260 -2.30 7.50 -17.88
C LEU A 260 -1.41 7.94 -19.05
N LYS A 261 -1.11 7.06 -20.02
CA LYS A 261 -0.38 7.45 -21.24
C LYS A 261 -1.19 8.41 -22.13
N VAL A 262 -2.52 8.37 -22.08
CA VAL A 262 -3.41 9.29 -22.81
C VAL A 262 -3.40 10.69 -22.17
N MET A 263 -3.27 10.72 -20.84
CA MET A 263 -3.21 11.94 -20.04
C MET A 263 -1.84 12.64 -20.10
N ALA A 264 -0.75 11.85 -20.14
CA ALA A 264 0.59 12.33 -19.93
C ALA A 264 1.22 12.90 -21.22
N ASN A 265 1.50 14.21 -21.22
CA ASN A 265 2.57 14.75 -22.07
C ASN A 265 3.90 14.03 -21.71
N ARG A 266 4.90 13.96 -22.60
CA ARG A 266 6.25 13.39 -22.37
C ARG A 266 6.96 13.84 -21.08
N ARG A 267 6.44 14.86 -20.36
CA ARG A 267 6.96 15.39 -19.08
C ARG A 267 6.24 14.87 -17.83
N TRP A 268 5.04 14.30 -17.97
CA TRP A 268 4.30 13.61 -16.92
C TRP A 268 4.70 12.13 -16.92
N GLN A 269 5.98 11.84 -17.12
CA GLN A 269 6.47 10.48 -17.35
C GLN A 269 6.01 9.59 -16.20
N THR A 270 5.02 8.77 -16.50
CA THR A 270 4.73 7.59 -15.72
C THR A 270 5.88 6.65 -16.07
N ASP A 271 6.67 6.26 -15.08
CA ASP A 271 7.86 5.42 -15.25
C ASP A 271 7.48 3.97 -15.64
N LEU A 272 6.61 3.83 -16.62
CA LEU A 272 6.07 2.58 -17.15
C LEU A 272 6.97 1.99 -18.22
N GLU A 273 7.97 2.75 -18.67
CA GLU A 273 8.88 2.34 -19.75
C GLU A 273 10.29 2.08 -19.24
N GLY A 274 10.60 2.36 -17.96
CA GLY A 274 11.94 2.13 -17.39
C GLY A 274 13.05 2.94 -18.07
N LEU A 275 12.67 4.00 -18.78
CA LEU A 275 13.54 4.79 -19.65
C LEU A 275 14.13 6.02 -18.98
N ASP A 276 13.74 6.32 -17.73
CA ASP A 276 14.20 7.53 -17.06
C ASP A 276 15.15 7.23 -15.91
N SER A 277 16.25 7.99 -15.86
CA SER A 277 17.16 7.92 -14.72
C SER A 277 16.41 8.42 -13.46
N ASN A 278 16.68 7.82 -12.29
CA ASN A 278 15.98 8.12 -11.02
C ASN A 278 15.81 9.63 -10.71
N LYS A 279 16.66 10.52 -11.25
CA LYS A 279 16.64 11.97 -11.00
C LYS A 279 15.52 12.73 -11.71
N HIS A 280 14.93 12.18 -12.76
CA HIS A 280 13.89 12.85 -13.58
C HIS A 280 12.50 12.22 -13.43
N ARG A 281 12.40 11.11 -12.69
CA ARG A 281 11.12 10.48 -12.35
C ARG A 281 10.26 11.45 -11.55
N THR A 282 9.02 11.66 -12.03
CA THR A 282 8.03 12.51 -11.35
C THR A 282 6.83 11.71 -10.85
N PHE A 283 6.51 10.58 -11.47
CA PHE A 283 5.44 9.70 -11.00
C PHE A 283 5.91 8.78 -9.88
N ILE A 284 5.18 8.80 -8.77
CA ILE A 284 5.38 7.91 -7.63
C ILE A 284 4.06 7.16 -7.40
N ALA A 285 4.11 5.85 -7.22
CA ALA A 285 2.92 5.10 -6.85
C ALA A 285 2.38 5.59 -5.51
N TRP A 286 1.07 5.74 -5.36
CA TRP A 286 0.47 6.29 -4.14
C TRP A 286 0.86 5.49 -2.89
N ASN A 287 1.05 4.18 -3.03
CA ASN A 287 1.43 3.25 -1.96
C ASN A 287 2.95 3.00 -1.82
N THR A 288 3.83 3.78 -2.46
CA THR A 288 5.29 3.59 -2.34
C THR A 288 5.79 3.69 -0.89
N ARG A 289 6.37 2.59 -0.40
CA ARG A 289 7.13 2.43 0.85
C ARG A 289 8.34 3.37 0.96
N ALA A 290 8.59 4.03 2.10
CA ALA A 290 9.94 4.35 2.60
C ALA A 290 10.94 4.92 1.54
N THR A 291 10.61 6.05 0.90
CA THR A 291 11.51 6.75 -0.01
C THR A 291 11.72 8.21 0.38
N ASN A 292 13.00 8.61 0.49
CA ASN A 292 13.42 10.00 0.72
C ASN A 292 13.86 10.70 -0.58
N GLU A 293 13.75 10.03 -1.73
CA GLU A 293 14.28 10.50 -3.02
C GLU A 293 13.67 11.81 -3.51
N TYR A 294 12.49 12.17 -2.99
CA TYR A 294 11.70 13.32 -3.44
C TYR A 294 11.64 14.44 -2.40
N ALA A 295 12.44 14.36 -1.32
CA ALA A 295 12.34 15.29 -0.20
C ALA A 295 12.74 16.73 -0.54
N ASP A 296 13.26 17.00 -1.73
CA ASP A 296 13.57 18.33 -2.29
C ASP A 296 12.47 18.87 -3.21
N ARG A 297 11.43 18.09 -3.51
CA ARG A 297 10.35 18.49 -4.44
C ARG A 297 9.33 19.38 -3.72
N THR A 298 9.10 20.57 -4.25
CA THR A 298 8.25 21.62 -3.65
C THR A 298 6.84 21.68 -4.23
N ASN A 299 6.56 20.91 -5.27
CA ASN A 299 5.28 20.86 -5.95
C ASN A 299 4.73 19.42 -5.96
N CYS A 300 3.45 19.23 -5.67
CA CYS A 300 2.80 17.92 -5.63
C CYS A 300 1.44 17.92 -6.32
N PHE A 301 1.18 16.89 -7.13
CA PHE A 301 -0.15 16.59 -7.66
C PHE A 301 -0.65 15.25 -7.12
N TYR A 302 -1.73 15.28 -6.36
CA TYR A 302 -2.40 14.08 -5.86
C TYR A 302 -3.67 13.83 -6.68
N ALA A 303 -3.54 13.05 -7.74
CA ALA A 303 -4.61 12.77 -8.70
C ALA A 303 -5.27 11.41 -8.47
N TYR A 304 -5.40 10.99 -7.21
CA TYR A 304 -6.00 9.70 -6.87
C TYR A 304 -7.01 9.82 -5.73
N ASN A 305 -8.15 9.15 -5.86
CA ASN A 305 -9.15 9.02 -4.81
C ASN A 305 -9.08 7.59 -4.26
N VAL A 306 -8.36 7.46 -3.14
CA VAL A 306 -7.97 6.15 -2.58
C VAL A 306 -9.17 5.45 -1.96
N TYR A 307 -9.31 4.17 -2.25
CA TYR A 307 -10.22 3.26 -1.55
C TYR A 307 -9.49 1.94 -1.29
N PRO A 308 -9.73 1.28 -0.14
CA PRO A 308 -9.29 -0.10 0.04
C PRO A 308 -9.92 -1.01 -1.01
N ASN A 309 -9.28 -2.16 -1.26
CA ASN A 309 -9.83 -3.16 -2.16
C ASN A 309 -11.18 -3.68 -1.63
N ILE A 310 -12.21 -3.73 -2.48
CA ILE A 310 -13.58 -4.08 -2.06
C ILE A 310 -13.69 -5.51 -1.52
N PHE A 311 -12.92 -6.46 -2.07
CA PHE A 311 -12.89 -7.84 -1.58
C PHE A 311 -12.29 -7.89 -0.17
N ILE A 312 -11.24 -7.11 0.08
CA ILE A 312 -10.64 -6.97 1.42
C ILE A 312 -11.61 -6.32 2.41
N LEU A 313 -12.32 -5.26 2.01
CA LEU A 313 -13.34 -4.63 2.85
C LEU A 313 -14.43 -5.60 3.24
N ASN A 314 -15.00 -6.31 2.27
CA ASN A 314 -16.06 -7.27 2.53
C ASN A 314 -15.57 -8.46 3.36
N HIS A 315 -14.32 -8.87 3.15
CA HIS A 315 -13.69 -9.90 3.96
C HIS A 315 -13.57 -9.51 5.43
N TYR A 316 -13.07 -8.31 5.73
CA TYR A 316 -13.06 -7.79 7.09
C TYR A 316 -14.47 -7.67 7.68
N LYS A 317 -15.43 -7.21 6.88
CA LYS A 317 -16.83 -7.12 7.29
C LYS A 317 -17.41 -8.47 7.69
N ASN A 318 -17.11 -9.53 6.93
CA ASN A 318 -17.52 -10.90 7.25
C ASN A 318 -16.89 -11.41 8.56
N LEU A 319 -15.73 -10.86 8.93
CA LEU A 319 -15.06 -11.14 10.20
C LEU A 319 -15.52 -10.21 11.35
N GLY A 320 -16.56 -9.40 11.11
CA GLY A 320 -17.12 -8.48 12.10
C GLY A 320 -16.30 -7.20 12.30
N ILE A 321 -15.36 -6.89 11.40
CA ILE A 321 -14.53 -5.69 11.47
C ILE A 321 -14.93 -4.70 10.38
N GLU A 322 -15.28 -3.48 10.79
CA GLU A 322 -15.53 -2.37 9.87
C GLU A 322 -14.26 -1.53 9.67
N ILE A 323 -13.96 -1.22 8.41
CA ILE A 323 -12.79 -0.41 8.03
C ILE A 323 -13.22 1.02 7.77
N ASP A 324 -12.58 1.97 8.45
CA ASP A 324 -12.73 3.39 8.16
C ASP A 324 -11.98 3.74 6.86
N THR A 325 -12.72 3.74 5.75
CA THR A 325 -12.16 3.99 4.42
C THR A 325 -11.64 5.42 4.23
N ASP A 326 -12.13 6.38 5.00
CA ASP A 326 -11.69 7.78 4.93
C ASP A 326 -10.39 7.97 5.70
N ARG A 327 -10.27 7.34 6.88
CA ARG A 327 -9.01 7.33 7.64
C ARG A 327 -7.91 6.57 6.90
N TYR A 328 -8.24 5.45 6.25
CA TYR A 328 -7.33 4.75 5.34
C TYR A 328 -6.82 5.67 4.22
N ALA A 329 -7.74 6.34 3.53
CA ALA A 329 -7.40 7.22 2.42
C ALA A 329 -6.56 8.43 2.87
N LEU A 330 -6.89 9.02 4.01
CA LEU A 330 -6.13 10.11 4.62
C LEU A 330 -4.71 9.68 5.01
N GLY A 331 -4.55 8.50 5.60
CA GLY A 331 -3.23 7.96 5.96
C GLY A 331 -2.30 7.89 4.75
N HIS A 332 -2.78 7.36 3.64
CA HIS A 332 -2.01 7.30 2.39
C HIS A 332 -1.72 8.68 1.79
N LEU A 333 -2.66 9.62 1.86
CA LEU A 333 -2.43 10.98 1.41
C LEU A 333 -1.34 11.67 2.23
N ILE A 334 -1.39 11.56 3.56
CA ILE A 334 -0.39 12.17 4.45
C ILE A 334 0.98 11.55 4.18
N GLN A 335 1.10 10.22 4.15
CA GLN A 335 2.35 9.54 3.81
C GLN A 335 2.91 10.01 2.47
N PHE A 336 2.05 10.17 1.45
CA PHE A 336 2.47 10.62 0.13
C PHE A 336 3.03 12.04 0.14
N ILE A 337 2.35 12.99 0.81
CA ILE A 337 2.81 14.37 0.92
C ILE A 337 4.17 14.40 1.65
N PHE A 338 4.36 13.57 2.68
CA PHE A 338 5.61 13.44 3.43
C PHE A 338 6.79 12.86 2.64
N ARG A 339 6.61 12.46 1.37
CA ARG A 339 7.73 12.15 0.48
C ARG A 339 8.40 13.40 -0.09
N GLY A 340 7.71 14.53 -0.10
CA GLY A 340 8.23 15.80 -0.60
C GLY A 340 8.87 16.69 0.46
N SER A 341 9.11 17.95 0.08
CA SER A 341 9.67 19.03 0.90
C SER A 341 9.05 19.24 2.29
N ILE A 342 7.77 18.87 2.49
CA ILE A 342 7.10 19.00 3.79
C ILE A 342 7.82 18.23 4.90
N ARG A 343 8.51 17.13 4.54
CA ARG A 343 9.32 16.32 5.46
C ARG A 343 10.49 17.12 6.06
N LYS A 344 11.01 18.08 5.29
CA LYS A 344 12.06 19.01 5.71
C LYS A 344 11.51 20.28 6.35
N HIS A 345 10.19 20.37 6.56
CA HIS A 345 9.50 21.57 7.02
C HIS A 345 9.64 22.76 6.06
N GLU A 346 9.75 22.46 4.76
CA GLU A 346 9.84 23.43 3.67
C GLU A 346 8.48 23.57 2.96
N ASP A 347 8.31 24.68 2.23
CA ASP A 347 7.08 24.99 1.52
C ASP A 347 6.75 23.95 0.43
N MET A 348 5.50 23.47 0.44
CA MET A 348 4.98 22.57 -0.58
C MET A 348 3.67 23.10 -1.16
N HIS A 349 3.57 23.14 -2.49
CA HIS A 349 2.34 23.48 -3.21
C HIS A 349 1.64 22.21 -3.68
N LEU A 350 0.43 21.96 -3.20
CA LEU A 350 -0.28 20.72 -3.40
C LEU A 350 -1.61 20.96 -4.13
N LEU A 351 -1.78 20.33 -5.30
CA LEU A 351 -3.10 20.17 -5.92
C LEU A 351 -3.61 18.75 -5.65
N ILE A 352 -4.76 18.65 -4.98
CA ILE A 352 -5.54 17.41 -4.86
C ILE A 352 -6.71 17.49 -5.84
N THR A 353 -6.87 16.50 -6.71
CA THR A 353 -7.92 16.55 -7.75
C THR A 353 -9.29 16.16 -7.20
N SER A 354 -9.34 15.17 -6.31
CA SER A 354 -10.56 14.69 -5.67
C SER A 354 -11.03 15.65 -4.58
N LEU A 355 -12.29 16.07 -4.65
CA LEU A 355 -12.92 16.89 -3.62
C LEU A 355 -12.97 16.15 -2.28
N ARG A 356 -13.30 14.85 -2.29
CA ARG A 356 -13.27 13.99 -1.08
C ARG A 356 -11.89 14.05 -0.41
N MET A 357 -10.83 13.72 -1.15
CA MET A 357 -9.46 13.68 -0.59
C MET A 357 -9.01 15.06 -0.07
N LYS A 358 -9.36 16.13 -0.77
CA LYS A 358 -9.05 17.50 -0.34
C LYS A 358 -9.75 17.81 0.99
N SER A 359 -11.03 17.52 1.10
CA SER A 359 -11.81 17.73 2.33
C SER A 359 -11.24 16.93 3.52
N LEU A 360 -10.80 15.69 3.29
CA LEU A 360 -10.17 14.87 4.35
C LEU A 360 -8.91 15.54 4.90
N LEU A 361 -8.02 16.02 4.03
CA LEU A 361 -6.81 16.71 4.45
C LEU A 361 -7.10 18.05 5.14
N GLU A 362 -8.03 18.84 4.59
CA GLU A 362 -8.42 20.13 5.18
C GLU A 362 -9.01 19.95 6.58
N ASN A 363 -9.84 18.93 6.79
CA ASN A 363 -10.37 18.61 8.11
C ASN A 363 -9.28 18.14 9.07
N TRP A 364 -8.35 17.32 8.59
CA TRP A 364 -7.20 16.88 9.38
C TRP A 364 -6.27 18.02 9.80
N LEU A 365 -6.08 19.03 8.94
CA LEU A 365 -5.29 20.23 9.26
C LEU A 365 -6.01 21.17 10.23
N LYS A 366 -7.33 21.13 10.34
CA LYS A 366 -8.12 21.98 11.25
C LYS A 366 -8.21 21.38 12.66
N ASN A 367 -8.34 20.06 12.74
CA ASN A 367 -8.34 19.29 13.98
C ASN A 367 -6.92 19.17 14.55
#